data_AF-A0A7G3FPH6-F1
#
_entry.id   AF-A0A7G3FPH6-F1
#
_cell.length_a   1.000
_cell.length_b   1.000
_cell.length_c   1.000
_cell.angle_alpha   90.00
_cell.angle_beta   90.00
_cell.angle_gamma   90.00
#
_symmetry.space_group_name_H-M   'P 1'
#
loop_
_entity.id
_entity.type
_entity.pdbx_description
1 polymer ?
#
loop_
_entity_poly.entity_id
_entity_poly.type
_entity_poly.pdbx_seq_one_letter_code
_entity_poly.pdbx_strand_id
1 'polypeptide(L)'
;MKTKRKTYTAYFMELLVVVLGITIAFTLDNYASNSKLDREEKLYKEALISDLEKDIASLDSARESSKKVIALTGELFNFMYTDAPIKRYTRAHVTSTYTTPYFYSNNGTYQSLINSGDLKVLSSFELRQELVTLYNVHYAEVSRADEFIKDLVTVQVYPYILSEIAFHPIEDRIIDSSPLKTNQAVNLLGSFYNLMSARNIEYGELIEDCKRVKKIIEDTL
;
A
#
# COMPACT_ATOMS: atom_id res chain seq x y z
N MET A 1 75.95 25.26 -26.97
CA MET A 1 74.60 25.06 -26.41
C MET A 1 74.72 24.59 -24.97
N LYS A 2 74.45 25.44 -23.97
CA LYS A 2 74.41 25.03 -22.55
C LYS A 2 73.03 24.48 -22.24
N THR A 3 72.90 23.16 -22.17
CA THR A 3 71.71 22.50 -21.60
C THR A 3 71.64 22.85 -20.11
N LYS A 4 70.77 23.80 -19.74
CA LYS A 4 70.42 24.06 -18.33
C LYS A 4 69.80 22.78 -17.77
N ARG A 5 70.53 22.03 -16.95
CA ARG A 5 69.96 20.91 -16.18
C ARG A 5 68.91 21.50 -15.22
N LYS A 6 67.65 21.11 -15.39
CA LYS A 6 66.58 21.43 -14.44
C LYS A 6 66.99 20.93 -13.04
N THR A 7 66.89 21.80 -12.05
CA THR A 7 67.16 21.48 -10.64
C THR A 7 66.10 20.49 -10.14
N TYR A 8 66.46 19.60 -9.20
CA TYR A 8 65.51 18.64 -8.60
C TYR A 8 64.23 19.29 -8.05
N THR A 9 64.32 20.54 -7.58
CA THR A 9 63.17 21.36 -7.17
C THR A 9 62.20 21.68 -8.30
N ALA A 10 62.69 21.87 -9.52
CA ALA A 10 61.84 22.10 -10.69
C ALA A 10 61.05 20.84 -11.08
N TYR A 11 61.70 19.66 -11.02
CA TYR A 11 61.02 18.38 -11.25
C TYR A 11 59.98 18.06 -10.16
N PHE A 12 60.27 18.37 -8.90
CA PHE A 12 59.32 18.22 -7.80
C PHE A 12 58.10 19.13 -7.97
N MET A 13 58.29 20.40 -8.36
CA MET A 13 57.19 21.31 -8.65
C MET A 13 56.35 20.84 -9.86
N GLU A 14 56.98 20.31 -10.90
CA GLU A 14 56.28 19.73 -12.06
C GLU A 14 55.41 18.55 -11.64
N LEU A 15 55.95 17.63 -10.83
CA LEU A 15 55.20 16.51 -10.27
C LEU A 15 54.03 16.98 -9.40
N LEU A 16 54.25 17.99 -8.55
CA LEU A 16 53.24 18.54 -7.65
C LEU A 16 52.08 19.15 -8.46
N VAL A 17 52.37 19.91 -9.51
CA VAL A 17 51.35 20.46 -10.41
C VAL A 17 50.53 19.35 -11.10
N VAL A 18 51.20 18.28 -11.56
CA VAL A 18 50.50 17.13 -12.18
C VAL A 18 49.58 16.43 -11.17
N VAL A 19 50.07 16.16 -9.95
CA VAL A 19 49.28 15.53 -8.88
C VAL A 19 48.09 16.40 -8.49
N LEU A 20 48.27 17.72 -8.35
CA LEU A 20 47.17 18.64 -8.07
C LEU A 20 46.15 18.68 -9.20
N GLY A 21 46.60 18.71 -10.46
CA GLY A 21 45.69 18.71 -11.62
C GLY A 21 44.81 17.47 -11.66
N ILE A 22 45.41 16.28 -11.46
CA ILE A 22 44.67 15.01 -11.40
C ILE A 22 43.72 14.99 -10.20
N THR A 23 44.19 15.43 -9.02
CA THR A 23 43.37 15.45 -7.80
C THR A 23 42.16 16.36 -7.97
N ILE A 24 42.34 17.58 -8.50
CA ILE A 24 41.25 18.55 -8.73
C ILE A 24 40.24 18.01 -9.76
N ALA A 25 40.71 17.36 -10.82
CA ALA A 25 39.83 16.74 -11.81
C ALA A 25 38.96 15.66 -11.16
N PHE A 26 39.55 14.75 -10.37
CA PHE A 26 38.80 13.72 -9.66
C PHE A 26 37.86 14.29 -8.60
N THR A 27 38.25 15.35 -7.87
CA THR A 27 37.36 15.97 -6.86
C THR A 27 36.18 16.69 -7.50
N LEU A 28 36.37 17.37 -8.64
CA LEU A 28 35.28 18.00 -9.40
C LEU A 28 34.31 16.96 -9.97
N ASP A 29 34.83 15.86 -10.52
CA ASP A 29 34.00 14.77 -11.07
C ASP A 29 33.17 14.08 -9.99
N ASN A 30 33.78 13.81 -8.82
CA ASN A 30 33.09 13.28 -7.66
C ASN A 30 32.02 14.24 -7.12
N TYR A 31 32.30 15.55 -7.06
CA TYR A 31 31.34 16.55 -6.60
C TYR A 31 30.13 16.66 -7.53
N ALA A 32 30.35 16.71 -8.85
CA ALA A 32 29.27 16.74 -9.83
C ALA A 32 28.42 15.47 -9.78
N SER A 33 29.06 14.31 -9.62
CA SER A 33 28.38 13.02 -9.48
C SER A 33 27.54 12.93 -8.21
N ASN A 34 28.07 13.38 -7.06
CA ASN A 34 27.31 13.41 -5.80
C ASN A 34 26.13 14.37 -5.88
N SER A 35 26.30 15.57 -6.45
CA SER A 35 25.20 16.52 -6.61
C SER A 35 24.07 15.97 -7.51
N LYS A 36 24.41 15.14 -8.50
CA LYS A 36 23.42 14.45 -9.33
C LYS A 36 22.66 13.39 -8.52
N LEU A 37 23.36 12.59 -7.71
CA LEU A 37 22.76 11.58 -6.84
C LEU A 37 21.84 12.21 -5.80
N ASP A 38 22.24 13.31 -5.16
CA ASP A 38 21.41 14.02 -4.18
C ASP A 38 20.10 14.53 -4.81
N ARG A 39 20.18 15.02 -6.04
CA ARG A 39 19.00 15.46 -6.81
C ARG A 39 18.09 14.29 -7.18
N GLU A 40 18.65 13.17 -7.60
CA GLU A 40 17.88 11.95 -7.91
C GLU A 40 17.21 11.38 -6.66
N GLU A 41 17.94 11.29 -5.54
CA GLU A 41 17.39 10.87 -4.25
C GLU A 41 16.21 11.76 -3.84
N LYS A 42 16.36 13.08 -3.93
CA LYS A 42 15.27 14.02 -3.62
C LYS A 42 14.02 13.78 -4.47
N LEU A 43 14.18 13.58 -5.78
CA LEU A 43 13.05 13.30 -6.68
C LEU A 43 12.33 12.00 -6.33
N TYR A 44 13.09 10.95 -6.00
CA TYR A 44 12.48 9.69 -5.54
C TYR A 44 11.75 9.84 -4.22
N LYS A 45 12.32 10.57 -3.26
CA LYS A 45 11.67 10.85 -1.97
C LYS A 45 10.35 11.62 -2.14
N GLU A 46 10.34 12.66 -2.96
CA GLU A 46 9.13 13.44 -3.26
C GLU A 46 8.05 12.56 -3.94
N ALA A 47 8.45 11.71 -4.89
CA ALA A 47 7.54 10.79 -5.55
C ALA A 47 6.98 9.72 -4.60
N LEU A 48 7.82 9.14 -3.73
CA LEU A 48 7.40 8.19 -2.70
C LEU A 48 6.43 8.82 -1.70
N ILE A 49 6.67 10.05 -1.26
CA ILE A 49 5.72 10.77 -0.38
C ILE A 49 4.36 10.92 -1.09
N SER A 50 4.36 11.35 -2.35
CA SER A 50 3.12 11.51 -3.12
C SER A 50 2.34 10.19 -3.27
N ASP A 51 3.05 9.09 -3.50
CA ASP A 51 2.45 7.76 -3.60
C ASP A 51 1.87 7.30 -2.25
N LEU A 52 2.61 7.47 -1.15
CA LEU A 52 2.14 7.14 0.21
C LEU A 52 0.92 7.96 0.63
N GLU A 53 0.86 9.24 0.26
CA GLU A 53 -0.30 10.10 0.54
C GLU A 53 -1.57 9.62 -0.18
N LYS A 54 -1.45 9.22 -1.45
CA LYS A 54 -2.57 8.63 -2.21
C LYS A 54 -3.00 7.31 -1.61
N ASP A 55 -2.05 6.49 -1.16
CA ASP A 55 -2.33 5.20 -0.53
C ASP A 55 -3.06 5.37 0.80
N ILE A 56 -2.60 6.29 1.66
CA ILE A 56 -3.29 6.63 2.92
C ILE A 56 -4.72 7.08 2.64
N ALA A 57 -4.92 8.01 1.71
CA ALA A 57 -6.27 8.50 1.36
C ALA A 57 -7.18 7.40 0.81
N SER A 58 -6.62 6.50 -0.02
CA SER A 58 -7.36 5.37 -0.60
C SER A 58 -7.72 4.33 0.45
N LEU A 59 -6.79 4.01 1.37
CA LEU A 59 -7.02 3.12 2.50
C LEU A 59 -8.11 3.68 3.43
N ASP A 60 -8.04 4.97 3.80
CA ASP A 60 -9.07 5.60 4.63
C ASP A 60 -10.45 5.54 3.98
N SER A 61 -10.55 5.83 2.68
CA SER A 61 -11.80 5.71 1.92
C SER A 61 -12.34 4.28 1.89
N ALA A 62 -11.45 3.29 1.68
CA ALA A 62 -11.81 1.88 1.69
C ALA A 62 -12.27 1.43 3.08
N ARG A 63 -11.64 1.92 4.16
CA ARG A 63 -12.05 1.64 5.55
C ARG A 63 -13.41 2.21 5.88
N GLU A 64 -13.68 3.47 5.54
CA GLU A 64 -14.98 4.10 5.78
C GLU A 64 -16.10 3.38 5.02
N SER A 65 -15.83 2.96 3.78
CA SER A 65 -16.77 2.16 3.00
C SER A 65 -16.98 0.77 3.63
N SER A 66 -15.91 0.16 4.15
CA SER A 66 -15.95 -1.14 4.79
C SER A 66 -16.72 -1.12 6.10
N LYS A 67 -16.60 -0.06 6.91
CA LYS A 67 -17.41 0.12 8.12
C LYS A 67 -18.91 0.09 7.84
N LYS A 68 -19.36 0.70 6.73
CA LYS A 68 -20.76 0.65 6.31
C LYS A 68 -21.20 -0.77 5.95
N VAL A 69 -20.38 -1.50 5.20
CA VAL A 69 -20.64 -2.90 4.84
C VAL A 69 -20.69 -3.80 6.08
N ILE A 70 -19.73 -3.64 6.99
CA ILE A 70 -19.65 -4.39 8.25
C ILE A 70 -20.88 -4.11 9.11
N ALA A 71 -21.29 -2.85 9.24
CA ALA A 71 -22.47 -2.47 10.01
C ALA A 71 -23.74 -3.11 9.45
N LEU A 72 -24.00 -2.99 8.14
CA LEU A 72 -25.16 -3.60 7.49
C LEU A 72 -25.17 -5.13 7.63
N THR A 73 -24.01 -5.76 7.50
CA THR A 73 -23.88 -7.22 7.66
C THR A 73 -24.09 -7.64 9.12
N GLY A 74 -23.60 -6.87 10.09
CA GLY A 74 -23.84 -7.09 11.51
C GLY A 74 -25.31 -6.90 11.91
N GLU A 75 -25.98 -5.89 11.35
CA GLU A 75 -27.43 -5.70 11.52
C GLU A 75 -28.22 -6.88 10.95
N LEU A 76 -27.84 -7.38 9.76
CA LEU A 76 -28.42 -8.57 9.17
C LEU A 76 -28.27 -9.78 10.09
N PHE A 77 -27.10 -9.96 10.71
CA PHE A 77 -26.88 -10.98 11.74
C PHE A 77 -27.83 -10.86 12.90
N ASN A 78 -27.99 -9.66 13.45
CA ASN A 78 -28.91 -9.43 14.55
C ASN A 78 -30.36 -9.77 14.17
N PHE A 79 -30.79 -9.45 12.94
CA PHE A 79 -32.13 -9.76 12.46
C PHE A 79 -32.39 -11.26 12.39
N MET A 80 -31.39 -12.05 11.98
CA MET A 80 -31.48 -13.50 11.88
C MET A 80 -31.72 -14.15 13.25
N TYR A 81 -31.10 -13.64 14.32
CA TYR A 81 -31.24 -14.18 15.68
C TYR A 81 -32.46 -13.67 16.45
N THR A 82 -32.93 -12.46 16.13
CA THR A 82 -34.04 -11.81 16.85
C THR A 82 -35.41 -12.02 16.22
N ASP A 83 -35.49 -12.84 15.16
CA ASP A 83 -36.69 -13.02 14.34
C ASP A 83 -37.34 -11.69 13.93
N ALA A 84 -36.48 -10.74 13.52
CA ALA A 84 -36.94 -9.43 13.09
C ALA A 84 -37.95 -9.56 11.93
N PRO A 85 -38.94 -8.64 11.83
CA PRO A 85 -39.91 -8.69 10.74
C PRO A 85 -39.22 -8.47 9.40
N ILE A 86 -39.68 -9.16 8.35
CA ILE A 86 -39.08 -9.16 7.00
C ILE A 86 -38.83 -7.75 6.43
N LYS A 87 -39.65 -6.75 6.81
CA LYS A 87 -39.49 -5.34 6.45
C LYS A 87 -38.17 -4.70 6.88
N ARG A 88 -37.44 -5.32 7.82
CA ARG A 88 -36.10 -4.86 8.24
C ARG A 88 -34.98 -5.37 7.34
N TYR A 89 -35.20 -6.47 6.62
CA TYR A 89 -34.21 -7.08 5.73
C TYR A 89 -34.17 -6.32 4.39
N THR A 90 -33.63 -5.10 4.41
CA THR A 90 -33.60 -4.24 3.21
C THR A 90 -32.65 -4.81 2.14
N ARG A 91 -32.77 -4.31 0.91
CA ARG A 91 -31.87 -4.72 -0.18
C ARG A 91 -30.41 -4.44 0.17
N ALA A 92 -30.16 -3.31 0.83
CA ALA A 92 -28.83 -2.89 1.26
C ALA A 92 -28.16 -3.90 2.21
N HIS A 93 -28.92 -4.49 3.15
CA HIS A 93 -28.41 -5.51 4.07
C HIS A 93 -27.92 -6.75 3.32
N VAL A 94 -28.66 -7.19 2.30
CA VAL A 94 -28.28 -8.37 1.53
C VAL A 94 -27.17 -8.05 0.54
N THR A 95 -27.23 -6.90 -0.15
CA THR A 95 -26.20 -6.52 -1.12
C THR A 95 -24.85 -6.26 -0.45
N SER A 96 -24.83 -5.81 0.82
CA SER A 96 -23.58 -5.61 1.56
C SER A 96 -22.82 -6.92 1.77
N THR A 97 -23.50 -8.07 1.82
CA THR A 97 -22.87 -9.39 2.04
C THR A 97 -21.91 -9.82 0.93
N TYR A 98 -22.03 -9.23 -0.26
CA TYR A 98 -21.17 -9.48 -1.41
C TYR A 98 -20.56 -8.20 -2.00
N THR A 99 -20.62 -7.09 -1.26
CA THR A 99 -19.98 -5.83 -1.64
C THR A 99 -18.68 -5.67 -0.86
N THR A 100 -17.56 -5.55 -1.55
CA THR A 100 -16.25 -5.41 -0.90
C THR A 100 -15.50 -4.21 -1.47
N PRO A 101 -15.29 -3.14 -0.68
CA PRO A 101 -14.35 -2.08 -1.02
C PRO A 101 -12.93 -2.63 -0.93
N TYR A 102 -12.15 -2.46 -1.99
CA TYR A 102 -10.76 -2.91 -2.09
C TYR A 102 -9.80 -1.72 -2.18
N PHE A 103 -8.61 -1.90 -1.59
CA PHE A 103 -7.47 -1.02 -1.76
C PHE A 103 -6.60 -1.47 -2.94
N TYR A 104 -6.08 -0.50 -3.70
CA TYR A 104 -5.09 -0.72 -4.75
C TYR A 104 -3.93 0.23 -4.52
N SER A 105 -2.72 -0.33 -4.45
CA SER A 105 -1.52 0.42 -4.09
C SER A 105 -0.98 1.28 -5.23
N ASN A 106 -0.48 2.46 -4.88
CA ASN A 106 0.26 3.37 -5.73
C ASN A 106 1.76 3.06 -5.60
N ASN A 107 2.19 1.84 -5.92
CA ASN A 107 3.58 1.40 -5.74
C ASN A 107 4.51 1.73 -6.93
N GLY A 108 4.11 2.63 -7.84
CA GLY A 108 4.82 2.89 -9.09
C GLY A 108 6.27 3.34 -8.88
N THR A 109 6.50 4.26 -7.94
CA THR A 109 7.85 4.73 -7.63
C THR A 109 8.71 3.63 -7.01
N TYR A 110 8.17 2.86 -6.06
CA TYR A 110 8.87 1.73 -5.45
C TYR A 110 9.24 0.67 -6.50
N GLN A 111 8.31 0.30 -7.37
CA GLN A 111 8.58 -0.66 -8.43
C GLN A 111 9.63 -0.15 -9.41
N SER A 112 9.63 1.15 -9.74
CA SER A 112 10.69 1.74 -10.56
C SER A 112 12.05 1.57 -9.89
N LEU A 113 12.18 1.90 -8.60
CA LEU A 113 13.44 1.78 -7.84
C LEU A 113 13.97 0.34 -7.81
N ILE A 114 13.10 -0.65 -7.65
CA ILE A 114 13.49 -2.07 -7.65
C ILE A 114 13.90 -2.51 -9.05
N ASN A 115 13.10 -2.20 -10.07
CA ASN A 115 13.34 -2.65 -11.44
C ASN A 115 14.57 -2.01 -12.09
N SER A 116 14.91 -0.76 -11.74
CA SER A 116 16.11 -0.09 -12.24
C SER A 116 17.37 -0.41 -11.41
N GLY A 117 17.22 -1.00 -10.22
CA GLY A 117 18.33 -1.20 -9.28
C GLY A 117 18.78 0.09 -8.58
N ASP A 118 17.93 1.13 -8.62
CA ASP A 118 18.21 2.46 -8.06
C ASP A 118 17.85 2.57 -6.58
N LEU A 119 17.42 1.49 -5.91
CA LEU A 119 17.18 1.52 -4.46
C LEU A 119 18.41 2.04 -3.68
N LYS A 120 19.63 1.82 -4.20
CA LYS A 120 20.89 2.33 -3.64
C LYS A 120 21.06 3.86 -3.73
N VAL A 121 20.28 4.55 -4.58
CA VAL A 121 20.26 6.01 -4.70
C VAL A 121 19.72 6.64 -3.43
N LEU A 122 18.79 5.97 -2.73
CA LEU A 122 18.37 6.37 -1.40
C LEU A 122 19.53 6.14 -0.44
N SER A 123 20.12 7.20 0.10
CA SER A 123 21.35 7.12 0.92
C SER A 123 21.09 6.45 2.28
N SER A 124 19.93 6.70 2.88
CA SER A 124 19.52 6.13 4.17
C SER A 124 19.28 4.61 4.09
N PHE A 125 20.07 3.84 4.84
CA PHE A 125 19.89 2.39 4.96
C PHE A 125 18.56 2.03 5.63
N GLU A 126 18.19 2.77 6.68
CA GLU A 126 16.92 2.62 7.39
C GLU A 126 15.75 2.81 6.43
N LEU A 127 15.76 3.86 5.62
CA LEU A 127 14.70 4.12 4.64
C LEU A 127 14.56 2.97 3.64
N ARG A 128 15.68 2.46 3.10
CA ARG A 128 15.64 1.32 2.17
C ARG A 128 15.01 0.09 2.81
N GLN A 129 15.38 -0.21 4.06
CA GLN A 129 14.85 -1.36 4.77
C GLN A 129 13.34 -1.21 5.05
N GLU A 130 12.93 -0.03 5.50
CA GLU A 130 11.53 0.26 5.79
C GLU A 130 10.63 0.24 4.54
N LEU A 131 11.12 0.74 3.40
CA LEU A 131 10.41 0.62 2.11
C LEU A 131 10.24 -0.85 1.70
N VAL A 132 11.30 -1.65 1.81
CA VAL A 132 11.23 -3.08 1.49
C VAL A 132 10.24 -3.81 2.40
N THR A 133 10.29 -3.55 3.71
CA THR A 133 9.35 -4.12 4.68
C THR A 133 7.90 -3.71 4.35
N LEU A 134 7.66 -2.41 4.12
CA LEU A 134 6.33 -1.89 3.81
C LEU A 134 5.73 -2.60 2.59
N TYR A 135 6.41 -2.55 1.44
CA TYR A 135 5.83 -3.04 0.19
C TYR A 135 5.83 -4.57 0.05
N ASN A 136 6.84 -5.28 0.58
CA ASN A 136 6.94 -6.73 0.41
C ASN A 136 6.30 -7.53 1.54
N VAL A 137 6.11 -6.93 2.72
CA VAL A 137 5.49 -7.59 3.87
C VAL A 137 4.09 -7.03 4.08
N HIS A 138 3.98 -5.77 4.50
CA HIS A 138 2.69 -5.21 4.95
C HIS A 138 1.66 -5.09 3.82
N TYR A 139 2.06 -4.59 2.64
CA TYR A 139 1.19 -4.53 1.47
C TYR A 139 0.81 -5.94 0.98
N ALA A 140 1.73 -6.90 1.04
CA ALA A 140 1.50 -8.27 0.61
C ALA A 140 0.58 -9.05 1.57
N GLU A 141 0.62 -8.76 2.87
CA GLU A 141 -0.31 -9.30 3.87
C GLU A 141 -1.73 -8.84 3.58
N VAL A 142 -1.92 -7.53 3.43
CA VAL A 142 -3.23 -6.95 3.14
C VAL A 142 -3.78 -7.44 1.79
N SER A 143 -2.93 -7.52 0.76
CA SER A 143 -3.35 -8.05 -0.55
C SER A 143 -3.83 -9.50 -0.48
N ARG A 144 -3.21 -10.34 0.36
CA ARG A 144 -3.63 -11.74 0.56
C ARG A 144 -4.97 -11.82 1.30
N ALA A 145 -5.19 -10.96 2.29
CA ALA A 145 -6.48 -10.87 2.97
C ALA A 145 -7.59 -10.46 2.00
N ASP A 146 -7.34 -9.48 1.13
CA ASP A 146 -8.27 -9.04 0.10
C ASP A 146 -8.59 -10.14 -0.92
N GLU A 147 -7.58 -10.89 -1.37
CA GLU A 147 -7.77 -12.01 -2.28
C GLU A 147 -8.62 -13.12 -1.63
N PHE A 148 -8.35 -13.47 -0.38
CA PHE A 148 -9.13 -14.47 0.34
C PHE A 148 -10.60 -14.06 0.51
N ILE A 149 -10.87 -12.78 0.81
CA ILE A 149 -12.23 -12.24 0.89
C ILE A 149 -12.91 -12.28 -0.49
N LYS A 150 -12.18 -11.89 -1.54
CA LYS A 150 -12.68 -11.93 -2.92
C LYS A 150 -13.09 -13.34 -3.31
N ASP A 151 -12.30 -14.34 -2.99
CA ASP A 151 -12.62 -15.74 -3.28
C ASP A 151 -13.84 -16.20 -2.49
N LEU A 152 -13.92 -15.90 -1.20
CA LEU A 152 -15.12 -16.19 -0.39
C LEU A 152 -16.38 -15.57 -1.02
N VAL A 153 -16.31 -14.30 -1.41
CA VAL A 153 -17.46 -13.58 -1.97
C VAL A 153 -17.85 -14.16 -3.33
N THR A 154 -16.90 -14.31 -4.25
CA THR A 154 -17.18 -14.66 -5.64
C THR A 154 -17.52 -16.13 -5.82
N VAL A 155 -16.93 -17.02 -5.03
CA VAL A 155 -17.11 -18.48 -5.15
C VAL A 155 -18.23 -19.00 -4.26
N GLN A 156 -18.49 -18.37 -3.11
CA GLN A 156 -19.42 -18.91 -2.11
C GLN A 156 -20.60 -17.98 -1.83
N VAL A 157 -20.34 -16.74 -1.39
CA VAL A 157 -21.42 -15.85 -0.90
C VAL A 157 -22.33 -15.41 -2.04
N TYR A 158 -21.78 -14.84 -3.10
CA TYR A 158 -22.57 -14.29 -4.21
C TYR A 158 -23.42 -15.37 -4.91
N PRO A 159 -22.89 -16.56 -5.24
CA PRO A 159 -23.70 -17.65 -5.79
C PRO A 159 -24.84 -18.10 -4.87
N TYR A 160 -24.60 -18.19 -3.56
CA TYR A 160 -25.63 -18.54 -2.58
C TYR A 160 -26.74 -17.48 -2.56
N ILE A 161 -26.38 -16.20 -2.44
CA ILE A 161 -27.36 -15.11 -2.40
C ILE A 161 -28.17 -15.05 -3.71
N LEU A 162 -27.53 -15.24 -4.85
CA LEU A 162 -28.19 -15.22 -6.16
C LEU A 162 -29.21 -16.36 -6.33
N SER A 163 -28.93 -17.54 -5.78
CA SER A 163 -29.80 -18.72 -5.91
C SER A 163 -30.91 -18.76 -4.87
N GLU A 164 -30.65 -18.30 -3.65
CA GLU A 164 -31.55 -18.50 -2.52
C GLU A 164 -32.35 -17.24 -2.13
N ILE A 165 -31.89 -16.04 -2.49
CA ILE A 165 -32.50 -14.79 -2.03
C ILE A 165 -33.24 -14.07 -3.15
N ALA A 166 -34.56 -13.94 -2.97
CA ALA A 166 -35.41 -13.15 -3.86
C ALA A 166 -35.63 -11.74 -3.30
N PHE A 167 -35.34 -10.72 -4.11
CA PHE A 167 -35.65 -9.33 -3.81
C PHE A 167 -37.10 -9.00 -4.14
N HIS A 168 -37.79 -8.28 -3.25
CA HIS A 168 -39.15 -7.83 -3.49
C HIS A 168 -39.13 -6.79 -4.63
N PRO A 169 -39.99 -6.87 -5.67
CA PRO A 169 -39.84 -6.04 -6.88
C PRO A 169 -40.09 -4.53 -6.64
N ILE A 170 -40.96 -4.19 -5.68
CA ILE A 170 -41.37 -2.81 -5.41
C ILE A 170 -40.73 -2.27 -4.12
N GLU A 171 -40.98 -2.93 -2.99
CA GLU A 171 -40.45 -2.52 -1.68
C GLU A 171 -38.94 -2.78 -1.50
N ASP A 172 -38.31 -1.99 -0.62
CA ASP A 172 -36.91 -2.17 -0.20
C ASP A 172 -36.77 -3.28 0.85
N ARG A 173 -36.98 -4.53 0.41
CA ARG A 173 -36.76 -5.73 1.23
C ARG A 173 -36.55 -6.97 0.38
N ILE A 174 -36.13 -8.05 1.02
CA ILE A 174 -36.24 -9.41 0.48
C ILE A 174 -37.63 -10.00 0.72
N ILE A 175 -37.97 -11.04 -0.04
CA ILE A 175 -39.27 -11.72 0.05
C ILE A 175 -39.33 -12.64 1.26
N ASP A 176 -38.28 -13.42 1.50
CA ASP A 176 -38.17 -14.40 2.59
C ASP A 176 -36.77 -14.34 3.23
N SER A 177 -36.74 -14.44 4.56
CA SER A 177 -35.50 -14.48 5.36
C SER A 177 -35.05 -15.89 5.73
N SER A 178 -35.89 -16.91 5.51
CA SER A 178 -35.60 -18.30 5.87
C SER A 178 -34.27 -18.81 5.28
N PRO A 179 -33.89 -18.50 4.03
CA PRO A 179 -32.62 -18.94 3.47
C PRO A 179 -31.39 -18.27 4.12
N LEU A 180 -31.54 -17.12 4.79
CA LEU A 180 -30.45 -16.50 5.54
C LEU A 180 -30.19 -17.18 6.88
N LYS A 181 -31.16 -17.94 7.41
CA LYS A 181 -31.08 -18.56 8.74
C LYS A 181 -30.54 -20.00 8.71
N THR A 182 -30.12 -20.50 7.54
CA THR A 182 -29.50 -21.82 7.43
C THR A 182 -28.10 -21.82 8.04
N ASN A 183 -27.60 -22.98 8.49
CA ASN A 183 -26.21 -23.10 8.96
C ASN A 183 -25.19 -22.66 7.91
N GLN A 184 -25.47 -22.94 6.62
CA GLN A 184 -24.61 -22.51 5.52
C GLN A 184 -24.58 -20.98 5.42
N ALA A 185 -25.74 -20.32 5.39
CA ALA A 185 -25.80 -18.86 5.32
C ALA A 185 -25.15 -18.20 6.53
N VAL A 186 -25.44 -18.67 7.74
CA VAL A 186 -24.85 -18.16 8.98
C VAL A 186 -23.32 -18.27 8.94
N ASN A 187 -22.78 -19.40 8.48
CA ASN A 187 -21.34 -19.57 8.35
C ASN A 187 -20.73 -18.67 7.27
N LEU A 188 -21.34 -18.60 6.08
CA LEU A 188 -20.83 -17.78 4.98
C LEU A 188 -20.82 -16.29 5.34
N LEU A 189 -21.94 -15.79 5.84
CA LEU A 189 -22.06 -14.40 6.25
C LEU A 189 -21.16 -14.09 7.45
N GLY A 190 -20.99 -15.05 8.35
CA GLY A 190 -20.22 -14.89 9.59
C GLY A 190 -18.73 -14.82 9.28
N SER A 191 -18.26 -15.71 8.39
CA SER A 191 -16.93 -15.64 7.81
C SER A 191 -16.71 -14.32 7.09
N PHE A 192 -17.65 -13.87 6.25
CA PHE A 192 -17.52 -12.57 5.57
C PHE A 192 -17.42 -11.41 6.55
N TYR A 193 -18.31 -11.33 7.55
CA TYR A 193 -18.29 -10.31 8.59
C TYR A 193 -16.96 -10.28 9.37
N ASN A 194 -16.49 -11.45 9.79
CA ASN A 194 -15.25 -11.58 10.57
C ASN A 194 -14.03 -11.15 9.74
N LEU A 195 -13.93 -11.61 8.48
CA LEU A 195 -12.83 -11.28 7.60
C LEU A 195 -12.82 -9.79 7.23
N MET A 196 -13.99 -9.23 6.90
CA MET A 196 -14.12 -7.79 6.61
C MET A 196 -13.72 -6.94 7.82
N SER A 197 -14.10 -7.37 9.03
CA SER A 197 -13.74 -6.69 10.28
C SER A 197 -12.24 -6.74 10.55
N ALA A 198 -11.63 -7.92 10.43
CA ALA A 198 -10.18 -8.11 10.60
C ALA A 198 -9.39 -7.28 9.57
N ARG A 199 -9.73 -7.40 8.28
CA ARG A 199 -9.07 -6.65 7.21
C ARG A 199 -9.24 -5.13 7.37
N ASN A 200 -10.35 -4.65 7.94
CA ASN A 200 -10.51 -3.21 8.23
C ASN A 200 -9.60 -2.70 9.36
N ILE A 201 -9.15 -3.59 10.26
CA ILE A 201 -8.11 -3.32 11.26
C ILE A 201 -6.74 -3.29 10.55
N GLU A 202 -6.44 -4.29 9.73
CA GLU A 202 -5.19 -4.38 8.96
C GLU A 202 -4.97 -3.17 8.05
N TYR A 203 -6.02 -2.69 7.37
CA TYR A 203 -5.95 -1.43 6.61
C TYR A 203 -5.57 -0.23 7.50
N GLY A 204 -6.03 -0.22 8.76
CA GLY A 204 -5.66 0.81 9.74
C GLY A 204 -4.20 0.75 10.15
N GLU A 205 -3.68 -0.47 10.38
CA GLU A 205 -2.27 -0.71 10.67
C GLU A 205 -1.39 -0.29 9.48
N LEU A 206 -1.80 -0.65 8.26
CA LEU A 206 -1.09 -0.27 7.05
C LEU A 206 -1.01 1.24 6.84
N ILE A 207 -2.05 1.99 7.22
CA ILE A 207 -2.02 3.46 7.22
C ILE A 207 -0.94 3.99 8.15
N GLU A 208 -0.81 3.41 9.36
CA GLU A 208 0.21 3.83 10.32
C GLU A 208 1.62 3.47 9.84
N ASP A 209 1.80 2.32 9.19
CA ASP A 209 3.07 1.97 8.55
C ASP A 209 3.42 2.94 7.42
N CYS A 210 2.45 3.31 6.57
CA CYS A 210 2.65 4.31 5.52
C CYS A 210 3.06 5.67 6.11
N LYS A 211 2.40 6.11 7.19
CA LYS A 211 2.75 7.35 7.91
C LYS A 211 4.15 7.28 8.53
N ARG A 212 4.54 6.13 9.09
CA ARG A 212 5.89 5.93 9.64
C ARG A 212 6.95 6.09 8.56
N VAL A 213 6.80 5.38 7.44
CA VAL A 213 7.75 5.46 6.32
C VAL A 213 7.78 6.87 5.72
N LYS A 214 6.62 7.50 5.52
CA LYS A 214 6.54 8.88 5.06
C LYS A 214 7.33 9.83 5.97
N LYS A 215 7.18 9.70 7.29
CA LYS A 215 7.93 10.52 8.25
C LYS A 215 9.44 10.31 8.14
N ILE A 216 9.91 9.08 7.97
CA ILE A 216 11.34 8.78 7.75
C ILE A 216 11.86 9.47 6.49
N ILE A 217 11.04 9.52 5.43
CA ILE A 217 11.40 10.24 4.20
C ILE A 217 11.50 11.75 4.47
N GLU A 218 10.52 12.33 5.15
CA GLU A 218 10.48 13.77 5.49
C GLU A 218 11.64 14.19 6.41
N ASP A 219 12.00 13.36 7.40
CA ASP A 219 13.11 13.61 8.32
C ASP A 219 14.50 13.53 7.64
N THR A 220 14.57 12.97 6.42
CA THR A 220 15.81 12.81 5.64
C THR A 220 15.85 13.64 4.36
N LEU A 221 14.94 14.61 4.22
CA LEU A 221 14.75 15.43 3.01
C LEU A 221 15.61 16.71 3.00
#